data_AF-A0A0A1TJF5-F1
#
_entry.id   AF-A0A0A1TJF5-F1
#
_cell.length_a   1.000
_cell.length_b   1.000
_cell.length_c   1.000
_cell.angle_alpha   90.00
_cell.angle_beta   90.00
_cell.angle_gamma   90.00
#
_symmetry.space_group_name_H-M   'P 1'
#
loop_
_entity.id
_entity.type
_entity.pdbx_description
1 polymer ?
#
loop_
_entity_poly.entity_id
_entity_poly.type
_entity_poly.pdbx_seq_one_letter_code
_entity_poly.pdbx_strand_id
1 'polypeptide(L)'
;MKAFAIFTFAVAAASAAVINSTEIVEVPSGALEITIDGVSWGYLLDTTEGVRTFDVSGTEYNLQQTIVTRGGVHTIAELIQKWGKPAARLFQCIGAKVVSNCASQFVLCGASGVAPWVCAGGLTCAGPHAVECVQQLTG
;
A
#
# COMPACT_ATOMS: atom_id res chain seq x y z
N MET A 1 19.50 -28.99 -17.28
CA MET A 1 19.06 -28.61 -15.92
C MET A 1 19.83 -27.35 -15.53
N LYS A 2 19.25 -26.16 -15.73
CA LYS A 2 19.91 -24.88 -15.41
C LYS A 2 19.46 -24.44 -14.01
N ALA A 3 20.44 -24.19 -13.14
CA ALA A 3 20.27 -23.85 -11.74
C ALA A 3 19.41 -22.58 -11.57
N PHE A 4 18.41 -22.65 -10.70
CA PHE A 4 17.71 -21.48 -10.17
C PHE A 4 18.63 -20.77 -9.18
N ALA A 5 19.07 -19.55 -9.53
CA ALA A 5 19.84 -18.71 -8.64
C ALA A 5 18.92 -18.25 -7.49
N ILE A 6 19.25 -18.64 -6.27
CA ILE A 6 18.67 -18.10 -5.05
C ILE A 6 19.25 -16.69 -4.89
N PHE A 7 18.47 -15.67 -5.23
CA PHE A 7 18.86 -14.28 -5.01
C PHE A 7 18.71 -13.97 -3.52
N THR A 8 19.83 -13.82 -2.83
CA THR A 8 19.90 -13.19 -1.51
C THR A 8 19.61 -11.70 -1.70
N PHE A 9 18.36 -11.29 -1.44
CA PHE A 9 17.98 -9.88 -1.49
C PHE A 9 18.48 -9.18 -0.23
N ALA A 10 19.55 -8.39 -0.36
CA ALA A 10 19.88 -7.38 0.61
C ALA A 10 18.75 -6.33 0.61
N VAL A 11 18.00 -6.27 1.71
CA VAL A 11 16.89 -5.32 1.90
C VAL A 11 17.47 -3.93 2.15
N ALA A 12 17.77 -3.21 1.07
CA ALA A 12 17.81 -1.75 1.14
C ALA A 12 16.35 -1.26 1.06
N ALA A 13 15.67 -1.20 2.21
CA ALA A 13 14.32 -0.64 2.30
C ALA A 13 14.40 0.87 2.03
N ALA A 14 14.12 1.28 0.79
CA ALA A 14 14.09 2.70 0.44
C ALA A 14 12.79 3.40 0.89
N SER A 15 11.76 2.67 1.31
CA SER A 15 10.59 3.22 2.02
C SER A 15 9.71 2.09 2.56
N ALA A 16 9.43 2.09 3.87
CA ALA A 16 8.53 1.15 4.53
C ALA A 16 7.42 1.92 5.26
N ALA A 17 6.15 1.61 5.01
CA ALA A 17 5.01 2.11 5.78
C ALA A 17 4.39 1.00 6.61
N VAL A 18 4.30 1.18 7.93
CA VAL A 18 3.67 0.21 8.84
C VAL A 18 2.31 0.71 9.31
N ILE A 19 1.22 0.33 8.65
CA ILE A 19 -0.14 0.75 9.01
C ILE A 19 -0.77 -0.36 9.83
N ASN A 20 -0.89 -0.15 11.15
CA ASN A 20 -1.24 -1.22 12.09
C ASN A 20 -0.24 -2.39 11.97
N SER A 21 -0.69 -3.65 11.95
CA SER A 21 0.17 -4.81 11.70
C SER A 21 0.53 -5.02 10.23
N THR A 22 0.11 -4.12 9.32
CA THR A 22 0.50 -4.15 7.91
C THR A 22 1.77 -3.37 7.69
N GLU A 23 2.72 -3.94 6.99
CA GLU A 23 3.92 -3.28 6.51
C GLU A 23 3.92 -3.29 4.97
N ILE A 24 4.29 -2.16 4.36
CA ILE A 24 4.34 -1.98 2.91
C ILE A 24 5.71 -1.43 2.54
N VAL A 25 6.52 -2.21 1.83
CA VAL A 25 7.92 -1.90 1.52
C VAL A 25 8.13 -1.88 0.02
N GLU A 26 8.71 -0.81 -0.54
CA GLU A 26 9.19 -0.86 -1.92
C GLU A 26 10.46 -1.71 -2.01
N VAL A 27 10.40 -2.81 -2.76
CA VAL A 27 11.52 -3.73 -2.99
C VAL A 27 12.32 -3.33 -4.24
N PRO A 28 13.57 -3.81 -4.44
CA PRO A 28 14.44 -3.38 -5.54
C PRO A 28 13.88 -3.55 -6.96
N SER A 29 12.89 -4.43 -7.14
CA SER A 29 12.16 -4.58 -8.41
C SER A 29 11.20 -3.42 -8.71
N GLY A 30 11.02 -2.50 -7.77
CA GLY A 30 10.03 -1.42 -7.83
C GLY A 30 8.60 -1.87 -7.50
N ALA A 31 8.41 -3.13 -7.10
CA ALA A 31 7.16 -3.62 -6.54
C ALA A 31 7.03 -3.19 -5.05
N LEU A 32 5.81 -3.14 -4.55
CA LEU A 32 5.54 -2.94 -3.12
C LEU A 32 5.21 -4.28 -2.49
N GLU A 33 6.05 -4.78 -1.58
CA GLU A 33 5.72 -5.94 -0.76
C GLU A 33 4.73 -5.55 0.34
N ILE A 34 3.68 -6.34 0.52
CA ILE A 34 2.73 -6.20 1.63
C ILE A 34 2.99 -7.34 2.62
N THR A 35 3.29 -6.98 3.86
CA THR A 35 3.37 -7.87 5.01
C THR A 35 2.23 -7.54 5.96
N ILE A 36 1.59 -8.52 6.58
CA ILE A 36 0.51 -8.34 7.55
C ILE A 36 0.77 -9.32 8.70
N ASP A 37 0.79 -8.81 9.93
CA ASP A 37 1.10 -9.61 11.12
C ASP A 37 2.44 -10.34 11.00
N GLY A 38 3.40 -9.70 10.34
CA GLY A 38 4.73 -10.26 10.07
C GLY A 38 4.77 -11.36 9.00
N VAL A 39 3.64 -11.68 8.36
CA VAL A 39 3.55 -12.64 7.25
C VAL A 39 3.55 -11.87 5.94
N SER A 40 4.37 -12.26 4.96
CA SER A 40 4.29 -11.67 3.61
C SER A 40 3.04 -12.16 2.90
N TRP A 41 2.23 -11.23 2.40
CA TRP A 41 1.03 -11.50 1.61
C TRP A 41 1.28 -11.37 0.11
N GLY A 42 2.46 -10.88 -0.27
CA GLY A 42 2.91 -10.80 -1.64
C GLY A 42 3.20 -9.37 -2.10
N TYR A 43 3.02 -9.10 -3.39
CA TYR A 43 3.55 -7.92 -4.06
C TYR A 43 2.49 -7.17 -4.85
N LEU A 44 2.49 -5.84 -4.75
CA LEU A 44 1.79 -4.93 -5.65
C LEU A 44 2.76 -4.47 -6.72
N LEU A 45 2.43 -4.69 -7.98
CA LEU A 45 3.15 -4.16 -9.12
C LEU A 45 2.31 -3.06 -9.77
N ASP A 46 2.84 -1.85 -9.79
CA ASP A 46 2.21 -0.74 -10.51
C ASP A 46 2.53 -0.88 -12.01
N THR A 47 1.51 -1.07 -12.83
CA THR A 47 1.63 -1.23 -14.28
C THR A 47 0.89 -0.12 -15.02
N THR A 48 1.10 0.01 -16.33
CA THR A 48 0.37 0.98 -17.15
C THR A 48 -1.16 0.74 -17.16
N GLU A 49 -1.60 -0.47 -16.81
CA GLU A 49 -3.01 -0.87 -16.75
C GLU A 49 -3.59 -0.76 -15.33
N GLY A 50 -2.78 -0.31 -14.36
CA GLY A 50 -3.13 -0.24 -12.95
C GLY A 50 -2.30 -1.19 -12.09
N VAL A 51 -2.70 -1.33 -10.83
CA VAL A 51 -1.96 -2.13 -9.85
C VAL A 51 -2.38 -3.59 -9.91
N ARG A 52 -1.42 -4.47 -10.11
CA ARG A 52 -1.60 -5.91 -10.09
C ARG A 52 -1.05 -6.49 -8.80
N THR A 53 -1.72 -7.51 -8.25
CA THR A 53 -1.37 -8.12 -6.97
C THR A 53 -0.96 -9.57 -7.16
N PHE A 54 0.21 -9.93 -6.64
CA PHE A 54 0.81 -11.26 -6.77
C PHE A 54 1.08 -11.86 -5.41
N ASP A 55 0.89 -13.16 -5.23
CA ASP A 55 1.26 -13.84 -3.99
C ASP A 55 2.76 -14.06 -3.91
N VAL A 56 3.22 -14.61 -2.78
CA VAL A 56 4.64 -14.96 -2.57
C VAL A 56 5.16 -16.01 -3.56
N SER A 57 4.27 -16.72 -4.26
CA SER A 57 4.60 -17.70 -5.31
C SER A 57 4.62 -17.06 -6.71
N GLY A 58 4.30 -15.77 -6.83
CA GLY A 58 4.19 -15.04 -8.10
C GLY A 58 2.86 -15.25 -8.83
N THR A 59 1.85 -15.83 -8.18
CA THR A 59 0.52 -16.01 -8.76
C THR A 59 -0.28 -14.72 -8.59
N GLU A 60 -0.82 -14.20 -9.68
CA GLU A 60 -1.73 -13.06 -9.59
C GLU A 60 -3.03 -13.45 -8.89
N TYR A 61 -3.44 -12.64 -7.92
CA TYR A 61 -4.72 -12.81 -7.23
C TYR A 61 -5.40 -11.46 -7.07
N ASN A 62 -6.72 -11.46 -6.94
CA ASN A 62 -7.47 -10.26 -6.64
C ASN A 62 -7.43 -10.00 -5.12
N LEU A 63 -6.71 -8.95 -4.69
CA LEU A 63 -6.57 -8.60 -3.29
C LEU A 63 -7.93 -8.36 -2.58
N GLN A 64 -8.92 -7.76 -3.25
CA GLN A 64 -10.27 -7.59 -2.67
C GLN A 64 -10.92 -8.95 -2.38
N GLN A 65 -10.78 -9.93 -3.26
CA GLN A 65 -11.35 -11.26 -3.03
C GLN A 65 -10.60 -12.00 -1.92
N THR A 66 -9.28 -11.85 -1.80
CA THR A 66 -8.47 -12.54 -0.79
C THR A 66 -8.63 -11.97 0.62
N ILE A 67 -8.93 -10.68 0.76
CA ILE A 67 -9.24 -10.04 2.05
C ILE A 67 -10.53 -10.59 2.65
N VAL A 68 -11.56 -10.82 1.83
CA VAL A 68 -12.87 -11.37 2.27
C VAL A 68 -12.70 -12.79 2.84
N THR A 69 -11.82 -13.61 2.25
CA THR A 69 -11.61 -15.00 2.66
C THR A 69 -10.74 -15.15 3.91
N ARG A 70 -9.97 -14.12 4.29
CA ARG A 70 -8.97 -14.19 5.38
C ARG A 70 -9.24 -13.30 6.60
N GLY A 71 -10.40 -12.65 6.66
CA GLY A 71 -10.89 -12.01 7.88
C GLY A 71 -10.23 -10.66 8.19
N GLY A 72 -10.78 -9.61 7.59
CA GLY A 72 -11.12 -8.40 8.36
C GLY A 72 -10.00 -7.45 8.76
N VAL A 73 -8.95 -7.31 7.96
CA VAL A 73 -8.11 -6.10 7.91
C VAL A 73 -7.59 -6.10 6.45
N HIS A 74 -7.79 -5.10 5.58
CA HIS A 74 -7.01 -3.87 5.49
C HIS A 74 -7.62 -2.92 4.46
N THR A 75 -8.12 -1.82 4.98
CA THR A 75 -8.74 -0.72 4.26
C THR A 75 -7.78 0.12 3.41
N ILE A 76 -6.50 0.20 3.80
CA ILE A 76 -5.50 1.00 3.08
C ILE A 76 -4.87 0.21 1.92
N ALA A 77 -4.72 -1.10 2.06
CA ALA A 77 -4.23 -1.94 0.98
C ALA A 77 -5.16 -1.88 -0.24
N GLU A 78 -6.47 -1.80 -0.02
CA GLU A 78 -7.48 -1.56 -1.07
C GLU A 78 -7.29 -0.20 -1.76
N LEU A 79 -7.00 0.85 -0.99
CA LEU A 79 -6.74 2.18 -1.56
C LEU A 79 -5.45 2.20 -2.38
N ILE A 80 -4.42 1.49 -1.93
CA ILE A 80 -3.15 1.36 -2.67
C ILE A 80 -3.34 0.50 -3.91
N GLN A 81 -4.13 -0.57 -3.85
CA GLN A 81 -4.46 -1.33 -5.06
C GLN A 81 -5.25 -0.48 -6.06
N LYS A 82 -6.16 0.37 -5.58
CA LYS A 82 -6.96 1.22 -6.45
C LYS A 82 -6.16 2.36 -7.09
N TRP A 83 -5.22 2.95 -6.36
CA TRP A 83 -4.55 4.20 -6.75
C TRP A 83 -3.03 4.10 -6.91
N GLY A 84 -2.44 2.92 -6.67
CA GLY A 84 -1.03 2.61 -6.92
C GLY A 84 -0.02 3.31 -6.05
N LYS A 85 1.18 3.50 -6.63
CA LYS A 85 2.31 4.16 -5.97
C LYS A 85 1.96 5.54 -5.40
N PRO A 86 1.14 6.39 -6.04
CA PRO A 86 0.71 7.66 -5.45
C PRO A 86 0.07 7.50 -4.06
N ALA A 87 -0.82 6.52 -3.89
CA ALA A 87 -1.43 6.25 -2.60
C ALA A 87 -0.44 5.67 -1.59
N ALA A 88 0.42 4.74 -2.03
CA ALA A 88 1.47 4.19 -1.16
C ALA A 88 2.41 5.27 -0.64
N ARG A 89 2.90 6.16 -1.51
CA ARG A 89 3.77 7.28 -1.15
C ARG A 89 3.07 8.28 -0.23
N LEU A 90 1.80 8.57 -0.47
CA LEU A 90 1.02 9.42 0.42
C LEU A 90 0.99 8.85 1.84
N PHE A 91 0.58 7.59 1.98
CA PHE A 91 0.44 6.95 3.28
C PHE A 91 1.80 6.74 3.98
N GLN A 92 2.86 6.50 3.21
CA GLN A 92 4.23 6.51 3.71
C GLN A 92 4.63 7.86 4.29
N CYS A 93 4.38 8.96 3.58
CA CYS A 93 4.71 10.30 4.05
C CYS A 93 3.89 10.73 5.27
N ILE A 94 2.58 10.45 5.28
CA ILE A 94 1.69 10.74 6.41
C ILE A 94 2.12 9.94 7.65
N GLY A 95 2.56 8.71 7.43
CA GLY A 95 3.00 7.78 8.46
C GLY A 95 1.90 6.85 8.94
N ALA A 96 2.16 5.56 8.80
CA ALA A 96 1.80 4.46 9.69
C ALA A 96 0.69 4.72 10.74
N LYS A 97 1.06 5.37 11.85
CA LYS A 97 0.19 5.61 13.03
C LYS A 97 -0.97 6.54 12.70
N VAL A 98 -0.70 7.63 11.97
CA VAL A 98 -1.72 8.63 11.60
C VAL A 98 -2.67 8.03 10.57
N VAL A 99 -2.14 7.33 9.57
CA VAL A 99 -2.95 6.64 8.56
C VAL A 99 -3.85 5.60 9.20
N SER A 100 -3.35 4.81 10.16
CA SER A 100 -4.16 3.81 10.87
C SER A 100 -5.34 4.45 11.62
N ASN A 101 -5.07 5.53 12.37
CA ASN A 101 -6.10 6.25 13.11
C ASN A 101 -7.14 6.92 12.20
N CYS A 102 -6.75 7.30 10.99
CA CYS A 102 -7.60 8.00 10.03
C CYS A 102 -8.10 7.12 8.87
N ALA A 103 -7.82 5.81 8.91
CA ALA A 103 -8.03 4.91 7.77
C ALA A 103 -9.50 4.88 7.33
N SER A 104 -10.43 4.90 8.28
CA SER A 104 -11.87 4.92 8.00
C SER A 104 -12.30 6.10 7.12
N GLN A 105 -11.69 7.27 7.31
CA GLN A 105 -12.00 8.47 6.53
C GLN A 105 -11.50 8.33 5.09
N PHE A 106 -10.28 7.81 4.91
CA PHE A 106 -9.72 7.55 3.57
C PHE A 106 -10.53 6.49 2.81
N VAL A 107 -11.05 5.48 3.51
CA VAL A 107 -11.90 4.43 2.91
C VAL A 107 -13.24 4.95 2.47
N LEU A 108 -13.89 5.78 3.29
CA LEU A 108 -15.16 6.40 2.95
C LEU A 108 -15.04 7.22 1.65
N CYS A 109 -13.94 7.97 1.51
CA CYS A 109 -13.59 8.64 0.27
C CYS A 109 -13.36 7.65 -0.88
N GLY A 110 -12.57 6.60 -0.66
CA GLY A 110 -12.25 5.60 -1.68
C GLY A 110 -13.47 4.83 -2.19
N ALA A 111 -14.43 4.53 -1.32
CA ALA A 111 -15.73 3.93 -1.65
C ALA A 111 -16.56 4.87 -2.54
N SER A 112 -16.42 6.18 -2.35
CA SER A 112 -17.05 7.21 -3.19
C SER A 112 -16.25 7.53 -4.46
N GLY A 113 -15.18 6.80 -4.75
CA GLY A 113 -14.31 7.04 -5.92
C GLY A 113 -13.36 8.22 -5.78
N VAL A 114 -13.24 8.80 -4.58
CA VAL A 114 -12.36 9.94 -4.29
C VAL A 114 -10.96 9.44 -3.96
N ALA A 115 -9.93 10.02 -4.59
CA ALA A 115 -8.55 9.62 -4.36
C ALA A 115 -8.03 10.09 -2.99
N PRO A 116 -7.08 9.37 -2.36
CA PRO A 116 -6.56 9.72 -1.03
C PRO A 116 -6.01 11.14 -0.91
N TRP A 117 -5.35 11.67 -1.94
CA TRP A 117 -4.76 13.02 -1.96
C TRP A 117 -5.77 14.16 -2.15
N VAL A 118 -7.04 13.85 -2.44
CA VAL A 118 -8.15 14.82 -2.49
C VAL A 118 -9.24 14.50 -1.46
N CYS A 119 -9.02 13.49 -0.62
CA CYS A 119 -9.97 13.08 0.40
C CYS A 119 -9.96 14.07 1.57
N ALA A 120 -10.84 15.06 1.55
CA ALA A 120 -10.91 16.08 2.60
C ALA A 120 -11.06 15.48 4.01
N GLY A 121 -11.90 14.47 4.20
CA GLY A 121 -12.09 13.81 5.50
C GLY A 121 -10.82 13.11 6.01
N GLY A 122 -10.13 12.40 5.13
CA GLY A 122 -8.88 11.71 5.45
C GLY A 122 -7.75 12.68 5.75
N LEU A 123 -7.58 13.70 4.90
CA LEU A 123 -6.56 14.74 5.08
C LEU A 123 -6.81 15.59 6.34
N THR A 124 -8.06 15.95 6.63
CA THR A 124 -8.41 16.70 7.84
C THR A 124 -8.11 15.90 9.10
N CYS A 125 -8.41 14.59 9.10
CA CYS A 125 -8.06 13.71 10.21
C CYS A 125 -6.55 13.57 10.38
N ALA A 126 -5.82 13.40 9.27
CA ALA A 126 -4.38 13.22 9.30
C ALA A 126 -3.60 14.51 9.64
N GLY A 127 -4.26 15.66 9.56
CA GLY A 127 -3.72 16.95 9.96
C GLY A 127 -2.88 17.63 8.88
N PRO A 128 -2.27 18.80 9.20
CA PRO A 128 -1.57 19.64 8.23
C PRO A 128 -0.37 18.94 7.55
N HIS A 129 0.31 18.04 8.27
CA HIS A 129 1.40 17.21 7.71
C HIS A 129 0.95 16.39 6.49
N ALA A 130 -0.31 15.94 6.47
CA ALA A 130 -0.82 15.20 5.33
C ALA A 130 -0.98 16.07 4.07
N VAL A 131 -1.28 17.36 4.26
CA VAL A 131 -1.37 18.31 3.14
C VAL A 131 0.01 18.57 2.54
N GLU A 132 1.05 18.68 3.38
CA GLU A 132 2.44 18.77 2.94
C GLU A 132 2.86 17.53 2.13
N CYS A 133 2.48 16.34 2.60
CA CYS A 133 2.70 15.09 1.87
C CYS A 133 1.99 15.02 0.52
N VAL A 134 0.77 15.58 0.41
CA VAL A 134 0.08 15.68 -0.88
C VAL A 134 0.87 16.57 -1.85
N GLN A 135 1.41 17.69 -1.38
CA GLN A 135 2.20 18.60 -2.22
C GLN A 135 3.44 17.91 -2.80
N GLN A 136 4.06 16.98 -2.08
CA GLN A 136 5.20 16.19 -2.56
C GLN A 136 4.83 15.17 -3.65
N LEU A 137 3.55 14.82 -3.79
CA LEU A 137 3.08 13.91 -4.85
C LEU A 137 2.75 14.64 -6.15
N THR A 138 2.39 15.92 -6.05
CA THR A 138 2.00 16.76 -7.19
C THR A 138 3.12 17.66 -7.70
N GLY A 139 4.23 17.75 -6.96
CA GLY A 139 5.41 18.55 -7.27
C GLY A 139 6.40 17.85 -8.20
#